data_AF-A0A9C9L1I7-F1
#
_entry.id   AF-A0A9C9L1I7-F1
#
_cell.length_a   1.000
_cell.length_b   1.000
_cell.length_c   1.000
_cell.angle_alpha   90.00
_cell.angle_beta   90.00
_cell.angle_gamma   90.00
#
_symmetry.space_group_name_H-M   'P 1'
#
loop_
_entity.id
_entity.type
_entity.pdbx_description
1 polymer ?
#
loop_
_entity_poly.entity_id
_entity_poly.type
_entity_poly.pdbx_seq_one_letter_code
_entity_poly.pdbx_strand_id
1 'polypeptide(L)' 'MTVFSATSLGVGSMIGAGIFVLMGEAGAIAGNVVYLSFVLTGGVVLLSGYSLARPGARYPSAGGIVEYLVQVLV' A
#
# COMPACT_ATOMS: atom_id res chain seq x y z
N MET A 1 -6.02 17.39 5.43
CA MET A 1 -4.69 16.97 4.92
C MET A 1 -4.59 17.36 3.46
N THR A 2 -3.45 17.90 3.01
CA THR A 2 -3.23 18.11 1.57
C THR A 2 -2.90 16.76 0.91
N VAL A 3 -3.12 16.64 -0.39
CA VAL A 3 -2.75 15.42 -1.15
C VAL A 3 -1.26 15.12 -0.95
N PHE A 4 -0.42 16.14 -0.98
CA PHE A 4 1.02 15.97 -0.77
C PHE A 4 1.36 15.41 0.62
N SER A 5 0.73 15.92 1.69
CA SER A 5 0.94 15.40 3.05
C SER A 5 0.38 13.99 3.25
N ALA A 6 -0.74 13.65 2.60
CA ALA A 6 -1.29 12.30 2.66
C ALA A 6 -0.40 11.31 1.90
N THR A 7 0.09 11.69 0.72
CA THR A 7 1.00 10.89 -0.08
C THR A 7 2.34 10.70 0.62
N SER A 8 2.92 11.74 1.23
CA SER A 8 4.19 11.61 1.95
C SER A 8 4.06 10.71 3.18
N LEU A 9 2.93 10.75 3.88
CA LEU A 9 2.63 9.84 4.99
C LEU A 9 2.57 8.38 4.52
N GLY A 10 1.88 8.11 3.41
CA GLY A 10 1.80 6.76 2.83
C GLY A 10 3.15 6.25 2.29
N VAL A 11 3.91 7.10 1.60
CA VAL A 11 5.24 6.73 1.08
C VAL A 11 6.22 6.48 2.23
N GLY A 12 6.21 7.34 3.25
CA GLY A 12 7.06 7.18 4.43
C GLY A 12 6.80 5.88 5.19
N SER A 13 5.51 5.51 5.37
CA SER A 13 5.16 4.26 6.05
C SER A 13 5.57 3.02 5.24
N MET A 14 5.39 3.03 3.92
CA MET A 14 5.82 1.93 3.05
C MET A 14 7.35 1.77 2.99
N ILE A 15 8.10 2.87 2.88
CA ILE A 15 9.58 2.80 2.88
C ILE A 15 10.08 2.29 4.23
N GLY A 16 9.53 2.80 5.33
CA GLY A 16 9.88 2.37 6.68
C GLY A 16 9.69 0.88 6.90
N ALA A 17 8.49 0.37 6.62
CA ALA A 17 8.15 -1.04 6.82
C ALA A 17 8.80 -1.97 5.79
N GLY A 18 8.94 -1.55 4.53
CA GLY A 18 9.47 -2.39 3.47
C GLY A 18 10.99 -2.38 3.38
N ILE A 19 11.57 -1.20 3.16
CA ILE A 19 12.99 -1.08 2.84
C ILE A 19 13.85 -1.24 4.08
N PHE A 20 13.50 -0.60 5.20
CA PHE A 20 14.36 -0.68 6.39
C PHE A 20 14.18 -1.94 7.22
N VAL A 21 12.98 -2.55 7.21
CA VAL A 21 12.73 -3.78 7.99
C VAL A 21 12.95 -5.05 7.17
N LEU A 22 12.54 -5.09 5.89
CA LEU A 22 12.47 -6.33 5.13
C LEU A 22 13.55 -6.50 4.05
N MET A 23 14.34 -5.46 3.73
CA MET A 23 15.32 -5.54 2.64
C MET A 23 16.42 -6.59 2.87
N GLY A 24 16.87 -6.77 4.12
CA GLY A 24 17.88 -7.78 4.45
C GLY A 24 17.41 -9.21 4.14
N GLU A 25 16.21 -9.56 4.58
CA GLU A 25 15.60 -10.87 4.32
C GLU A 25 15.24 -11.04 2.85
N ALA A 26 14.65 -10.01 2.23
CA ALA A 26 14.34 -10.05 0.80
C ALA A 26 15.60 -10.24 -0.06
N GLY A 27 16.72 -9.62 0.33
CA GLY A 27 18.03 -9.81 -0.30
C GLY A 27 18.63 -11.21 -0.05
N ALA A 28 18.41 -11.80 1.12
CA ALA A 28 18.85 -13.16 1.42
C ALA A 28 18.11 -14.22 0.56
N ILE A 29 16.81 -14.03 0.32
CA ILE A 29 15.97 -14.96 -0.45
C ILE A 29 16.14 -14.74 -1.96
N ALA A 30 16.03 -13.49 -2.42
CA ALA A 30 16.00 -13.16 -3.85
C ALA A 30 17.38 -12.78 -4.43
N GLY A 31 18.38 -12.51 -3.58
CA GLY A 31 19.72 -12.14 -4.02
C GLY A 31 19.70 -10.95 -5.00
N ASN A 32 20.40 -11.09 -6.12
CA ASN A 32 20.51 -10.03 -7.14
C ASN A 32 19.18 -9.73 -7.85
N VAL A 33 18.17 -10.62 -7.80
CA VAL A 33 16.87 -10.38 -8.48
C VAL A 33 15.83 -9.71 -7.59
N VAL A 34 16.20 -9.28 -6.37
CA VAL A 34 15.29 -8.63 -5.41
C VAL A 34 14.57 -7.40 -6.00
N TYR A 35 15.25 -6.61 -6.83
CA TYR A 35 14.65 -5.45 -7.49
C TYR A 35 13.47 -5.83 -8.39
N LEU A 36 13.54 -7.00 -9.04
CA LEU A 36 12.48 -7.51 -9.90
C LEU A 36 11.24 -7.85 -9.06
N SER A 37 11.43 -8.45 -7.88
CA SER A 37 10.36 -8.72 -6.91
C SER A 37 9.66 -7.43 -6.45
N PHE A 38 10.42 -6.36 -6.22
CA PHE A 38 9.85 -5.04 -5.87
C PHE A 38 9.04 -4.45 -7.02
N VAL A 39 9.51 -4.53 -8.26
CA VAL A 39 8.79 -4.03 -9.44
C VAL A 39 7.48 -4.78 -9.64
N LEU A 40 7.51 -6.12 -9.57
CA LEU A 40 6.32 -6.95 -9.70
C LEU A 40 5.31 -6.66 -8.58
N THR A 41 5.78 -6.58 -7.34
CA THR A 41 4.92 -6.25 -6.18
C THR A 41 4.33 -4.85 -6.32
N GLY A 42 5.11 -3.88 -6.80
CA GLY A 42 4.62 -2.53 -7.08
C GLY A 42 3.47 -2.52 -8.08
N GLY A 43 3.57 -3.31 -9.16
CA GLY A 43 2.48 -3.50 -10.12
C GLY A 43 1.21 -4.06 -9.48
N VAL A 44 1.33 -5.10 -8.65
CA VAL A 44 0.20 -5.70 -7.92
C VAL A 44 -0.43 -4.70 -6.94
N VAL A 45 0.39 -3.98 -6.19
CA VAL A 45 -0.07 -3.00 -5.19
C VAL A 45 -0.78 -1.82 -5.84
N LEU A 46 -0.39 -1.39 -7.05
CA LEU A 46 -1.10 -0.33 -7.79
C LEU A 46 -2.54 -0.74 -8.12
N LEU A 47 -2.75 -1.99 -8.55
CA LEU A 47 -4.09 -2.52 -8.82
C LEU A 47 -4.94 -2.60 -7.55
N SER A 48 -4.35 -3.07 -6.45
CA SER A 48 -5.01 -3.12 -5.14
C SER A 48 -5.34 -1.72 -4.60
N GLY A 49 -4.40 -0.78 -4.73
CA GLY A 49 -4.57 0.62 -4.32
C GLY A 49 -5.68 1.31 -5.11
N TYR A 50 -5.76 1.08 -6.42
CA TYR A 50 -6.85 1.59 -7.25
C TYR A 50 -8.21 1.02 -6.81
N SER A 51 -8.25 -0.27 -6.48
CA SER A 51 -9.46 -0.95 -6.01
C SER A 51 -9.97 -0.39 -4.68
N LEU A 52 -9.06 0.05 -3.80
CA LEU A 52 -9.40 0.69 -2.53
C LEU A 52 -9.68 2.20 -2.66
N ALA A 53 -9.10 2.87 -3.65
CA ALA A 53 -9.31 4.30 -3.89
C ALA A 53 -10.77 4.61 -4.29
N ARG A 54 -11.42 3.72 -5.05
CA ARG A 54 -12.82 3.90 -5.49
C ARG A 54 -13.82 3.91 -4.30
N PRO A 55 -13.85 2.91 -3.41
CA PRO A 55 -14.66 2.95 -2.20
C PRO A 55 -14.30 4.14 -1.29
N GLY A 56 -13.02 4.47 -1.16
CA GLY A 56 -12.60 5.60 -0.33
C GLY A 56 -13.04 6.97 -0.82
N ALA A 57 -13.20 7.14 -2.13
CA ALA A 57 -13.82 8.34 -2.69
C ALA A 57 -15.35 8.35 -2.54
N ARG A 58 -16.00 7.16 -2.54
CA ARG A 58 -17.45 7.02 -2.45
C ARG A 58 -17.98 7.11 -1.02
N TYR A 59 -17.22 6.60 -0.05
CA TYR A 59 -17.57 6.54 1.36
C TYR A 59 -16.50 7.27 2.19
N PRO A 60 -16.60 8.61 2.34
CA PRO A 60 -15.67 9.39 3.13
C PRO A 60 -15.92 9.15 4.63
N SER A 61 -15.38 8.06 5.15
CA SER A 61 -15.42 7.68 6.57
C SER A 61 -14.00 7.54 7.13
N ALA A 62 -13.84 7.85 8.42
CA ALA A 62 -12.61 7.59 9.16
C ALA A 62 -12.39 6.08 9.45
N GLY A 63 -13.40 5.24 9.22
CA GLY A 63 -13.35 3.79 9.45
C GLY A 63 -12.52 2.99 8.44
N GLY A 64 -12.11 3.60 7.32
CA GLY A 64 -11.26 2.97 6.32
C GLY A 64 -11.83 1.67 5.76
N ILE A 65 -11.00 0.62 5.69
CA ILE A 65 -11.39 -0.68 5.12
C ILE A 65 -12.57 -1.32 5.88
N VAL A 66 -12.67 -1.11 7.20
CA VAL A 66 -13.78 -1.66 8.00
C VAL A 66 -15.12 -1.06 7.57
N GLU A 67 -15.16 0.25 7.29
CA GLU A 67 -16.37 0.90 6.77
C GLU A 67 -16.76 0.34 5.40
N TYR A 68 -15.79 0.12 4.50
CA TYR A 68 -16.08 -0.43 3.18
C TYR A 68 -16.70 -1.83 3.27
N LEU A 69 -16.24 -2.64 4.23
CA LEU A 69 -16.80 -3.97 4.46
C LEU A 69 -18.23 -3.89 5.02
N VAL A 70 -18.48 -3.00 5.98
CA VAL A 70 -19.82 -2.80 6.55
C VAL A 70 -20.82 -2.31 5.49
N GLN A 71 -20.43 -1.36 4.64
CA GLN A 71 -21.28 -0.83 3.55
C GLN A 71 -21.58 -1.85 2.44
N VAL A 72 -20.78 -2.92 2.32
CA VAL A 72 -21.02 -4.00 1.35
C VAL A 72 -21.86 -5.13 1.94
N LEU A 73 -21.76 -5.36 3.25
CA LEU A 73 -22.48 -6.42 3.96
C LEU A 73 -23.89 -6.02 4.43
N VAL A 74 -24.17 -4.73 4.58
CA VAL A 74 -25.46 -4.16 5.01
C VAL A 74 -26.16 -3.50 3.82
#